data_AF-A0A934H9K3-F1
#
_entry.id   AF-A0A934H9K3-F1
#
_cell.length_a   1.000
_cell.length_b   1.000
_cell.length_c   1.000
_cell.angle_alpha   90.00
_cell.angle_beta   90.00
_cell.angle_gamma   90.00
#
_symmetry.space_group_name_H-M   'P 1'
#
loop_
_entity.id
_entity.type
_entity.pdbx_description
1 polymer ?
#
loop_
_entity_poly.entity_id
_entity_poly.type
_entity_poly.pdbx_seq_one_letter_code
_entity_poly.pdbx_strand_id
1 'polypeptide(L)'
;ETLLLWFHHVPWQHKLKSGRTLWDELCFKYNYGVETVRWMQQTWDSLADMVDAARFEHVKRLLIIQEQEARWWCDACLLYFQTFSGLPIPSAYEQPAGTLEEYMKLKHYYVPGNPGGK
;
A
#
# COMPACT_ATOMS: atom_id res chain seq x y z
N GLU A 1 5.05 -14.95 -10.12
CA GLU A 1 5.69 -15.14 -8.80
C GLU A 1 4.77 -14.79 -7.63
N THR A 2 3.45 -14.64 -7.85
CA THR A 2 2.46 -14.32 -6.81
C THR A 2 2.48 -15.28 -5.62
N LEU A 3 3.03 -16.48 -5.78
CA LEU A 3 3.17 -17.49 -4.74
C LEU A 3 4.63 -17.81 -4.36
N LEU A 4 5.62 -17.10 -4.90
CA LEU A 4 7.05 -17.44 -4.69
C LEU A 4 7.40 -17.50 -3.20
N LEU A 5 7.07 -16.45 -2.46
CA LEU A 5 7.43 -16.29 -1.04
C LEU A 5 6.62 -17.20 -0.10
N TRP A 6 5.59 -17.88 -0.61
CA TRP A 6 4.88 -18.90 0.17
C TRP A 6 5.69 -20.19 0.32
N PHE A 7 6.49 -20.53 -0.69
CA PHE A 7 7.17 -21.83 -0.78
C PHE A 7 8.69 -21.73 -0.79
N HIS A 8 9.23 -20.54 -1.05
CA HIS A 8 10.66 -20.34 -1.19
C HIS A 8 11.14 -19.11 -0.42
N HIS A 9 12.20 -19.31 0.35
CA HIS A 9 13.03 -18.22 0.87
C HIS A 9 14.14 -17.94 -0.15
N VAL A 10 14.20 -16.72 -0.68
CA VAL A 10 15.17 -16.31 -1.70
C VAL A 10 15.86 -15.00 -1.28
N PRO A 11 17.11 -14.74 -1.71
CA PRO A 11 17.81 -13.52 -1.34
C PRO A 11 17.15 -12.28 -1.97
N TRP A 12 17.33 -11.12 -1.34
CA TRP A 12 16.78 -9.84 -1.81
C TRP A 12 17.18 -9.48 -3.25
N GLN A 13 18.38 -9.89 -3.69
CA GLN A 13 18.90 -9.65 -5.04
C GLN A 13 18.40 -10.65 -6.08
N HIS A 14 17.60 -11.66 -5.70
CA HIS A 14 17.03 -12.63 -6.62
C HIS A 14 16.25 -11.93 -7.73
N LYS A 15 16.58 -12.23 -8.99
CA LYS A 15 15.95 -11.62 -10.16
C LYS A 15 14.64 -12.31 -10.49
N LEU A 16 13.59 -11.50 -10.56
CA LEU A 16 12.25 -11.93 -10.93
C LEU A 16 12.03 -11.81 -12.44
N LYS A 17 10.92 -12.36 -12.93
CA LYS A 17 10.56 -12.31 -14.36
C LYS A 17 10.41 -10.88 -14.91
N SER A 18 10.14 -9.90 -14.06
CA SER A 18 10.11 -8.48 -14.41
C SER A 18 11.50 -7.87 -14.67
N GLY A 19 12.58 -8.60 -14.36
CA GLY A 19 13.96 -8.09 -14.38
C GLY A 19 14.37 -7.31 -13.12
N ARG A 20 13.40 -6.97 -12.26
CA ARG A 20 13.65 -6.39 -10.93
C ARG A 20 14.20 -7.44 -9.97
N THR A 21 14.93 -6.98 -8.96
CA THR A 21 15.26 -7.83 -7.81
C THR A 21 14.01 -8.07 -6.96
N LEU A 22 14.05 -9.04 -6.04
CA LEU A 22 12.95 -9.24 -5.10
C LEU A 22 12.65 -7.96 -4.30
N TRP A 23 13.70 -7.26 -3.84
CA TRP A 23 13.53 -5.98 -3.13
C TRP A 23 12.87 -4.91 -4.00
N ASP A 24 13.37 -4.70 -5.23
CA ASP A 24 12.82 -3.68 -6.12
C ASP A 24 11.37 -3.98 -6.52
N GLU A 25 11.05 -5.26 -6.72
CA GLU A 25 9.67 -5.69 -7.03
C GLU A 25 8.76 -5.52 -5.81
N LEU A 26 9.24 -5.76 -4.59
CA LEU A 26 8.49 -5.49 -3.36
C LEU A 26 8.16 -4.00 -3.25
N CYS A 27 9.15 -3.12 -3.40
CA CYS A 27 8.96 -1.67 -3.43
C CYS A 27 7.98 -1.25 -4.53
N PHE A 28 8.11 -1.83 -5.72
CA PHE A 28 7.19 -1.59 -6.83
C PHE A 28 5.76 -1.99 -6.47
N LYS A 29 5.54 -3.20 -5.94
CA LYS A 29 4.19 -3.72 -5.68
C LYS A 29 3.44 -2.93 -4.61
N TYR A 30 4.12 -2.53 -3.54
CA TYR A 30 3.49 -1.71 -2.50
C TYR A 30 3.11 -0.32 -3.03
N ASN A 31 4.00 0.35 -3.78
CA ASN A 31 3.66 1.63 -4.39
C ASN A 31 2.59 1.51 -5.47
N TYR A 32 2.62 0.44 -6.28
CA TYR A 32 1.59 0.15 -7.27
C TYR A 32 0.21 -0.02 -6.64
N GLY A 33 0.12 -0.56 -5.42
CA GLY A 33 -1.12 -0.63 -4.65
C GLY A 33 -1.71 0.76 -4.37
N VAL A 34 -0.87 1.72 -3.94
CA VAL A 34 -1.29 3.11 -3.70
C VAL A 34 -1.77 3.77 -4.99
N GLU A 35 -1.00 3.65 -6.07
CA GLU A 35 -1.38 4.18 -7.39
C GLU A 35 -2.70 3.58 -7.90
N THR A 36 -2.95 2.30 -7.61
CA THR A 36 -4.22 1.65 -7.97
C THR A 36 -5.40 2.33 -7.25
N VAL A 37 -5.27 2.66 -5.96
CA VAL A 37 -6.34 3.36 -5.22
C VAL A 37 -6.54 4.79 -5.74
N ARG A 38 -5.45 5.50 -6.07
CA ARG A 38 -5.53 6.82 -6.73
C ARG A 38 -6.26 6.74 -8.07
N TRP A 39 -6.02 5.69 -8.86
CA TRP A 39 -6.77 5.44 -10.10
C TRP A 39 -8.25 5.09 -9.83
N MET A 40 -8.56 4.36 -8.76
CA MET A 40 -9.95 4.10 -8.35
C MET A 40 -10.69 5.41 -8.00
N GLN A 41 -10.03 6.35 -7.31
CA GLN A 41 -10.60 7.68 -7.03
C GLN A 41 -10.94 8.43 -8.32
N GLN A 42 -9.99 8.51 -9.27
CA GLN A 42 -10.20 9.17 -10.56
C GLN A 42 -11.33 8.52 -11.35
N THR A 43 -11.37 7.18 -11.36
CA THR A 43 -12.41 6.41 -12.03
C THR A 43 -13.77 6.69 -11.40
N TRP A 44 -13.86 6.70 -10.06
CA TRP A 44 -15.10 7.01 -9.36
C TRP A 44 -15.56 8.44 -9.65
N ASP A 45 -14.66 9.42 -9.61
CA ASP A 45 -14.96 10.82 -9.92
C ASP A 45 -15.55 11.00 -11.32
N SER A 46 -15.14 10.20 -12.30
CA SER A 46 -15.70 10.24 -13.67
C SER A 46 -17.17 9.80 -13.76
N LEU A 47 -17.71 9.19 -12.70
CA LEU A 47 -19.09 8.69 -12.63
C LEU A 47 -20.05 9.65 -11.91
N ALA A 48 -19.61 10.87 -11.57
CA ALA A 48 -20.39 11.84 -10.79
C ALA A 48 -21.79 12.11 -11.34
N ASP A 49 -21.94 12.18 -12.68
CA ASP A 49 -23.23 12.43 -13.34
C ASP A 49 -24.07 11.16 -13.55
N MET A 50 -23.53 9.99 -13.23
CA MET A 50 -24.18 8.68 -13.46
C MET A 50 -24.68 8.03 -12.17
N VAL A 51 -24.31 8.57 -11.01
CA VAL A 51 -24.64 8.06 -9.67
C VAL A 51 -25.35 9.16 -8.89
N ASP A 52 -26.32 8.80 -8.06
CA ASP A 52 -26.97 9.77 -7.17
C ASP A 52 -25.96 10.35 -6.15
N ALA A 53 -26.15 11.63 -5.83
CA ALA A 53 -25.21 12.41 -5.02
C ALA A 53 -24.89 11.76 -3.66
N ALA A 54 -25.88 11.14 -3.00
CA ALA A 54 -25.67 10.54 -1.69
C ALA A 54 -24.67 9.38 -1.71
N ARG A 55 -24.82 8.43 -2.65
CA ARG A 55 -23.89 7.30 -2.78
C ARG A 55 -22.56 7.73 -3.37
N PHE A 56 -22.57 8.63 -4.35
CA PHE A 56 -21.36 9.19 -4.93
C PHE A 56 -20.45 9.79 -3.86
N GLU A 57 -20.99 10.69 -3.03
CA GLU A 57 -20.25 11.36 -1.97
C GLU A 57 -19.81 10.40 -0.85
N HIS A 58 -20.64 9.41 -0.52
CA HIS A 58 -20.26 8.41 0.48
C HIS A 58 -19.05 7.58 0.03
N VAL A 59 -19.08 7.03 -1.19
CA VAL A 59 -17.99 6.21 -1.73
C VAL A 59 -16.74 7.06 -1.98
N LYS A 60 -16.89 8.30 -2.46
CA LYS A 60 -15.77 9.23 -2.63
C LYS A 60 -15.00 9.44 -1.31
N ARG A 61 -15.72 9.67 -0.20
CA ARG A 61 -15.09 9.79 1.12
C ARG A 61 -14.38 8.50 1.55
N LEU A 62 -14.97 7.34 1.31
CA LEU A 62 -14.33 6.06 1.62
C LEU A 62 -13.05 5.83 0.80
N LEU A 63 -13.04 6.20 -0.48
CA LEU A 63 -11.85 6.09 -1.33
C LEU A 63 -10.75 7.06 -0.90
N ILE A 64 -11.08 8.24 -0.36
CA ILE A 64 -10.10 9.15 0.24
C ILE A 64 -9.44 8.51 1.46
N ILE A 65 -10.23 7.91 2.35
CA ILE A 65 -9.71 7.18 3.52
C ILE A 65 -8.84 6.00 3.06
N GLN A 66 -9.30 5.23 2.08
CA GLN A 66 -8.58 4.07 1.56
C GLN A 66 -7.22 4.43 0.95
N GLU A 67 -7.09 5.58 0.28
CA GLU A 67 -5.80 6.03 -0.26
C GLU A 67 -4.82 6.40 0.86
N GLN A 68 -5.29 7.14 1.86
CA GLN A 68 -4.51 7.46 3.05
C GLN A 68 -4.06 6.19 3.78
N GLU A 69 -4.97 5.20 3.88
CA GLU A 69 -4.68 3.91 4.48
C GLU A 69 -3.65 3.11 3.68
N ALA A 70 -3.82 3.02 2.36
CA ALA A 70 -2.87 2.37 1.48
C ALA A 70 -1.48 3.02 1.56
N ARG A 71 -1.43 4.36 1.66
CA ARG A 71 -0.18 5.12 1.75
C ARG A 71 0.60 4.76 3.02
N TRP A 72 -0.02 4.84 4.19
CA TRP A 72 0.69 4.51 5.43
C TRP A 72 1.02 3.01 5.51
N TRP A 73 0.17 2.12 4.98
CA TRP A 73 0.48 0.69 4.87
C TRP A 73 1.73 0.43 4.03
N CYS A 74 1.83 1.09 2.87
CA CYS A 74 3.01 0.99 2.00
C CYS A 74 4.27 1.46 2.74
N ASP A 75 4.21 2.61 3.40
CA ASP A 75 5.34 3.18 4.13
C ASP A 75 5.80 2.26 5.27
N ALA A 76 4.87 1.83 6.11
CA ALA A 76 5.14 0.96 7.25
C ALA A 76 5.77 -0.37 6.82
N CYS A 77 5.21 -1.02 5.78
CA CYS A 77 5.76 -2.29 5.28
C CYS A 77 7.14 -2.11 4.66
N LEU A 78 7.35 -1.11 3.81
CA LEU A 78 8.64 -0.90 3.16
C LEU A 78 9.72 -0.53 4.17
N LEU A 79 9.42 0.33 5.14
CA LEU A 79 10.34 0.64 6.24
C LEU A 79 10.65 -0.59 7.09
N TYR A 80 9.65 -1.42 7.41
CA TYR A 80 9.85 -2.66 8.15
C TYR A 80 10.79 -3.62 7.41
N PHE A 81 10.51 -3.94 6.15
CA PHE A 81 11.38 -4.84 5.37
C PHE A 81 12.75 -4.23 5.08
N GLN A 82 12.86 -2.90 4.98
CA GLN A 82 14.14 -2.22 4.84
C GLN A 82 15.10 -2.50 6.01
N THR A 83 14.59 -2.70 7.24
CA THR A 83 15.44 -3.09 8.39
C THR A 83 16.15 -4.42 8.19
N PHE A 84 15.58 -5.33 7.41
CA PHE A 84 16.15 -6.65 7.12
C PHE A 84 16.90 -6.69 5.79
N SER A 85 16.44 -5.93 4.78
CA SER A 85 17.12 -5.89 3.49
C SER A 85 18.38 -5.03 3.51
N GLY A 86 18.40 -3.97 4.32
CA GLY A 86 19.46 -2.96 4.32
C GLY A 86 19.55 -2.16 3.00
N LEU A 87 18.56 -2.31 2.11
CA LEU A 87 18.55 -1.68 0.80
C LEU A 87 17.69 -0.41 0.81
N PRO A 88 18.09 0.64 0.06
CA PRO A 88 17.30 1.85 -0.04
C PRO A 88 15.99 1.60 -0.79
N ILE A 89 14.93 2.30 -0.40
CA ILE A 89 13.73 2.42 -1.24
C ILE A 89 14.13 3.23 -2.47
N PRO A 90 13.86 2.77 -3.70
CA PRO A 90 14.23 3.50 -4.91
C PRO A 90 13.67 4.93 -4.91
N SER A 91 14.49 5.91 -5.28
CA SER A 91 14.13 7.34 -5.30
C SER A 91 13.04 7.72 -6.31
N ALA A 92 12.71 6.81 -7.23
CA ALA A 92 11.59 6.97 -8.16
C ALA A 92 10.22 6.90 -7.48
N TYR A 93 10.15 6.40 -6.23
CA TYR A 93 8.91 6.33 -5.45
C TYR A 93 8.85 7.45 -4.42
N GLU A 94 7.61 7.82 -4.06
CA GLU A 94 7.34 8.67 -2.91
C GLU A 94 8.00 8.07 -1.66
N GLN A 95 8.83 8.87 -0.98
CA GLN A 95 9.54 8.42 0.21
C GLN A 95 8.59 8.39 1.41
N PRO A 96 8.78 7.47 2.36
CA PRO A 96 7.94 7.40 3.56
C PRO A 96 7.82 8.74 4.27
N ALA A 97 6.60 9.13 4.61
CA ALA A 97 6.33 10.43 5.25
C ALA A 97 6.75 10.47 6.72
N GLY A 98 6.88 9.30 7.36
CA GLY A 98 7.32 9.13 8.75
C GLY A 98 8.36 8.03 8.93
N THR A 99 8.73 7.81 10.17
CA THR A 99 9.67 6.78 10.63
C THR A 99 8.95 5.47 10.95
N LEU A 100 9.70 4.35 10.94
CA LEU A 100 9.13 3.05 11.32
C LEU A 100 8.53 3.07 12.74
N GLU A 101 9.19 3.76 13.67
CA GLU A 101 8.71 3.88 15.05
C GLU A 101 7.37 4.61 15.15
N GLU A 102 7.14 5.63 14.32
CA GLU A 102 5.86 6.33 14.27
C GLU A 102 4.76 5.43 13.74
N TYR A 103 5.01 4.69 12.65
CA TYR A 103 4.04 3.73 12.10
C TYR A 103 3.75 2.58 13.07
N MET A 104 4.72 2.09 13.83
CA MET A 104 4.50 1.05 14.84
C MET A 104 3.65 1.52 16.03
N LYS A 105 3.58 2.83 16.29
CA LYS A 105 2.76 3.42 17.36
C LYS A 105 1.33 3.73 16.91
N LEU A 106 0.99 3.57 15.63
CA LEU A 106 -0.36 3.78 15.14
C LEU A 106 -1.34 2.85 15.86
N LYS A 107 -2.38 3.44 16.44
CA LYS A 107 -3.49 2.71 17.05
C LYS A 107 -4.64 2.65 16.06
N HIS A 108 -4.93 1.46 15.55
CA HIS A 108 -6.04 1.25 14.64
C HIS A 108 -7.30 0.90 15.43
N TYR A 109 -8.28 1.82 15.42
CA TYR A 109 -9.57 1.61 16.09
C TYR A 109 -10.51 0.70 15.27
N TYR A 110 -10.22 0.49 13.98
CA TYR A 110 -10.98 -0.40 13.11
C TYR A 110 -10.04 -1.31 12.34
N VAL A 111 -10.01 -2.60 12.72
CA VAL A 111 -9.30 -3.66 12.00
C VAL A 111 -10.34 -4.69 11.58
N PRO A 112 -10.48 -5.02 10.28
CA PRO A 112 -11.36 -6.10 9.85
C PRO A 112 -11.01 -7.39 10.61
N GLY A 113 -11.95 -7.91 11.42
CA GLY A 113 -11.74 -9.08 12.27
C GLY A 113 -11.65 -8.82 13.78
N ASN A 114 -11.74 -7.56 14.23
CA ASN A 114 -11.89 -7.26 15.66
C ASN A 114 -13.39 -7.16 16.05
N PRO A 115 -13.97 -8.13 16.77
CA PRO A 115 -15.37 -8.04 17.25
C PRO A 115 -15.56 -7.00 18.37
N GLY A 116 -14.47 -6.39 18.87
CA GLY A 116 -14.47 -5.47 19.99
C GLY A 116 -14.69 -3.98 19.67
N GLY A 117 -15.12 -3.64 18.45
CA GLY A 117 -15.52 -2.27 18.11
C GLY A 117 -16.85 -1.88 18.78
N LYS A 118 -16.79 -1.56 20.08
CA LYS A 118 -17.77 -0.73 20.77
C LYS A 118 -17.11 0.59 21.16
#